data_AF-A0A820IM48-F1
#
_entry.id   AF-A0A820IM48-F1
#
_cell.length_a   1.000
_cell.length_b   1.000
_cell.length_c   1.000
_cell.angle_alpha   90.00
_cell.angle_beta   90.00
_cell.angle_gamma   90.00
#
_symmetry.space_group_name_H-M   'P 1'
#
loop_
_entity.id
_entity.type
_entity.pdbx_description
1 polymer ?
#
loop_
_entity_poly.entity_id
_entity_poly.type
_entity_poly.pdbx_seq_one_letter_code
_entity_poly.pdbx_strand_id
1 'polypeptide(L)'
;SRDVWTEDSIHLCLSLYLSLISSNHYLIQPLATIYTVVDKDIKRVILQILEIPIREMGMTSPELLKLIRNCPQNAEGLITRIIHILTQQMPPSHV
;
A
#
# COMPACT_ATOMS: atom_id res chain seq x y z
N SER A 1 -18.06 17.00 -18.23
CA SER A 1 -17.16 17.64 -17.27
C SER A 1 -16.33 16.53 -16.65
N ARG A 2 -15.02 16.47 -16.85
CA ARG A 2 -14.20 15.48 -16.10
C ARG A 2 -14.08 16.05 -14.70
N ASP A 3 -14.75 15.45 -13.72
CA ASP A 3 -14.52 15.78 -12.32
C ASP A 3 -13.05 15.54 -12.03
N VAL A 4 -12.29 16.62 -11.89
CA VAL A 4 -10.86 16.58 -11.62
C VAL A 4 -10.74 16.13 -10.17
N TRP A 5 -10.43 14.85 -9.97
CA TRP A 5 -10.05 14.34 -8.67
C TRP A 5 -8.92 15.22 -8.12
N THR A 6 -9.19 15.96 -7.05
CA THR A 6 -8.16 16.74 -6.37
C THR A 6 -7.27 15.80 -5.57
N GLU A 7 -6.01 16.18 -5.36
CA GLU A 7 -5.06 15.41 -4.54
C GLU A 7 -5.64 15.09 -3.15
N ASP A 8 -6.35 16.05 -2.56
CA ASP A 8 -7.06 15.88 -1.27
C ASP A 8 -8.14 14.80 -1.34
N SER A 9 -8.91 14.74 -2.43
CA SER A 9 -9.96 13.74 -2.62
C SER A 9 -9.36 12.34 -2.80
N ILE A 10 -8.26 12.25 -3.55
CA ILE A 10 -7.51 11.00 -3.73
C ILE A 10 -6.95 10.52 -2.39
N HIS A 11 -6.35 11.42 -1.61
CA HIS A 11 -5.77 11.11 -0.32
C HIS A 11 -6.84 10.64 0.68
N LEU A 12 -7.99 11.30 0.74
CA LEU A 12 -9.09 10.91 1.62
C LEU A 12 -9.64 9.53 1.27
N CYS A 13 -9.95 9.29 -0.02
CA CYS A 13 -10.47 8.00 -0.47
C CYS A 13 -9.48 6.86 -0.24
N LEU A 14 -8.20 7.08 -0.55
CA LEU A 14 -7.18 6.05 -0.33
C LEU A 14 -6.91 5.82 1.16
N SER A 15 -6.93 6.86 1.99
CA SER A 15 -6.74 6.71 3.45
C SER A 15 -7.85 5.86 4.07
N LEU A 16 -9.11 6.06 3.64
CA LEU A 16 -10.23 5.21 4.05
C LEU A 16 -10.05 3.76 3.55
N TYR A 17 -9.65 3.58 2.30
CA TYR A 17 -9.42 2.25 1.75
C TYR A 17 -8.31 1.51 2.50
N LEU A 18 -7.21 2.19 2.81
CA LEU A 18 -6.07 1.61 3.52
C LEU A 18 -6.37 1.25 4.97
N SER A 19 -7.20 2.03 5.68
CA SER A 19 -7.63 1.64 7.04
C SER A 19 -8.46 0.35 7.02
N LEU A 20 -9.21 0.10 5.95
CA LEU A 20 -9.92 -1.16 5.75
C LEU A 20 -8.96 -2.32 5.44
N ILE A 21 -7.85 -2.09 4.73
CA ILE A 21 -6.85 -3.14 4.44
C ILE A 21 -6.27 -3.71 5.73
N SER A 22 -5.95 -2.85 6.72
CA SER A 22 -5.42 -3.30 8.01
C SER A 22 -6.36 -4.26 8.75
N SER A 23 -7.67 -4.13 8.53
CA SER A 23 -8.69 -5.01 9.13
C SER A 23 -9.03 -6.21 8.23
N ASN A 24 -8.84 -6.07 6.92
CA ASN A 24 -9.15 -7.09 5.93
C ASN A 24 -8.03 -7.19 4.89
N HIS A 25 -7.09 -8.09 5.16
CA HIS A 25 -5.86 -8.20 4.38
C HIS A 25 -6.08 -8.63 2.93
N TYR A 26 -7.24 -9.19 2.57
CA TYR A 26 -7.57 -9.57 1.18
C TYR A 26 -7.61 -8.37 0.23
N LEU A 27 -7.87 -7.16 0.77
CA LEU A 27 -7.95 -5.92 0.01
C LEU A 27 -6.59 -5.46 -0.55
N ILE A 28 -5.48 -6.09 -0.14
CA ILE A 28 -4.16 -5.80 -0.71
C ILE A 28 -4.02 -6.29 -2.15
N GLN A 29 -4.68 -7.38 -2.55
CA GLN A 29 -4.58 -7.90 -3.93
C GLN A 29 -5.27 -6.96 -4.94
N PRO A 30 -6.50 -6.47 -4.68
CA PRO A 30 -7.10 -5.43 -5.50
C PRO A 30 -6.28 -4.14 -5.52
N LEU A 31 -5.68 -3.74 -4.39
CA LEU A 31 -4.81 -2.55 -4.37
C LEU A 31 -3.62 -2.72 -5.31
N ALA A 32 -2.95 -3.86 -5.28
CA ALA A 32 -1.83 -4.16 -6.17
C ALA A 32 -2.25 -4.16 -7.64
N THR A 33 -3.45 -4.65 -7.94
CA THR A 33 -4.03 -4.61 -9.29
C THR A 33 -4.32 -3.18 -9.74
N ILE A 34 -4.90 -2.35 -8.86
CA ILE A 34 -5.15 -0.93 -9.15
C ILE A 34 -3.82 -0.18 -9.33
N TYR A 35 -2.82 -0.49 -8.51
CA TYR A 35 -1.51 0.13 -8.59
C TYR A 35 -0.88 -0.03 -9.98
N THR A 36 -1.08 -1.14 -10.69
CA THR A 36 -0.47 -1.32 -12.03
C THR A 36 -1.05 -0.39 -13.09
N VAL A 37 -2.32 0.00 -12.96
CA VAL A 37 -3.07 0.73 -14.00
C VAL A 37 -3.23 2.22 -13.72
N VAL A 38 -3.03 2.68 -12.48
CA VAL A 38 -3.18 4.10 -12.13
C VAL A 38 -1.96 4.94 -12.55
N ASP A 39 -2.22 6.24 -12.73
CA ASP A 39 -1.19 7.22 -13.09
C ASP A 39 -0.18 7.45 -11.96
N LYS A 40 0.94 8.08 -12.33
CA LYS A 40 2.11 8.29 -11.45
C LYS A 40 1.76 9.02 -10.14
N ASP A 41 0.86 9.99 -10.18
CA ASP A 41 0.49 10.77 -9.01
C ASP A 41 -0.26 9.91 -7.98
N ILE A 42 -1.19 9.06 -8.43
CA ILE A 42 -1.90 8.12 -7.56
C ILE A 42 -0.92 7.07 -7.00
N LYS A 43 0.01 6.55 -7.83
CA LYS A 43 1.07 5.64 -7.35
C LYS A 43 1.88 6.27 -6.23
N ARG A 44 2.25 7.54 -6.38
CA ARG A 44 3.00 8.28 -5.37
C ARG A 44 2.23 8.37 -4.06
N VAL A 45 0.94 8.75 -4.12
CA VAL A 45 0.09 8.82 -2.92
C VAL A 45 0.01 7.45 -2.26
N ILE A 46 -0.34 6.38 -2.99
CA ILE A 46 -0.37 5.00 -2.46
C ILE A 46 0.91 4.66 -1.71
N LEU A 47 2.09 4.90 -2.30
CA LEU A 47 3.38 4.61 -1.67
C LEU A 47 3.65 5.39 -0.38
N GLN A 48 3.14 6.62 -0.27
CA GLN A 48 3.32 7.46 0.92
C GLN A 48 2.51 6.95 2.11
N ILE A 49 1.25 6.56 1.89
CA ILE A 49 0.31 6.19 2.96
C ILE A 49 0.34 4.69 3.31
N LEU A 50 1.09 3.86 2.56
CA LEU A 50 1.21 2.42 2.78
C LEU A 50 1.90 2.01 4.08
N GLU A 51 2.69 2.90 4.71
CA GLU A 51 3.53 2.49 5.82
C GLU A 51 2.75 1.95 7.02
N ILE A 52 1.75 2.71 7.50
CA ILE A 52 0.93 2.33 8.65
C ILE A 52 0.20 1.00 8.40
N PRO A 53 -0.62 0.84 7.34
CA PRO A 53 -1.40 -0.38 7.16
C PRO A 53 -0.54 -1.63 6.95
N ILE A 54 0.59 -1.52 6.25
CA ILE A 54 1.48 -2.67 6.04
C ILE A 54 2.15 -3.11 7.36
N ARG A 55 2.50 -2.16 8.25
CA ARG A 55 3.00 -2.51 9.59
C ARG A 55 1.93 -3.19 10.44
N GLU A 56 0.69 -2.72 10.38
CA GLU A 56 -0.44 -3.30 11.11
C GLU A 56 -0.76 -4.72 10.63
N MET A 57 -0.70 -4.98 9.32
CA MET A 57 -0.89 -6.32 8.75
C MET A 57 0.20 -7.31 9.20
N GLY A 58 1.45 -6.83 9.31
CA GLY A 58 2.60 -7.59 9.77
C GLY A 58 3.09 -8.70 8.81
N MET A 59 4.27 -9.25 9.14
CA MET A 59 4.97 -10.28 8.35
C MET A 59 4.23 -11.61 8.25
N THR A 60 3.28 -11.87 9.13
CA THR A 60 2.51 -13.12 9.19
C THR A 60 1.28 -13.11 8.29
N SER A 61 0.97 -11.97 7.66
CA SER A 61 -0.18 -11.86 6.74
C SER A 61 0.00 -12.78 5.52
N PRO A 62 -0.86 -13.81 5.36
CA PRO A 62 -0.76 -14.71 4.21
C PRO A 62 -1.00 -13.99 2.88
N GLU A 63 -1.81 -12.93 2.89
CA GLU A 63 -2.08 -12.12 1.70
C GLU A 63 -0.87 -11.28 1.26
N LEU A 64 -0.11 -10.72 2.21
CA LEU A 64 1.15 -10.04 1.88
C LEU A 64 2.16 -11.02 1.30
N LEU A 65 2.32 -12.18 1.93
CA LEU A 65 3.24 -13.21 1.44
C LEU A 65 2.83 -13.71 0.04
N LYS A 66 1.53 -13.90 -0.20
CA LYS A 66 1.00 -14.28 -1.51
C LYS A 66 1.28 -13.21 -2.57
N LEU A 67 1.09 -11.94 -2.23
CA LEU A 67 1.35 -10.81 -3.12
C LEU A 67 2.85 -10.69 -3.46
N ILE A 68 3.73 -10.84 -2.48
CA ILE A 68 5.18 -10.83 -2.67
C ILE A 68 5.63 -11.98 -3.60
N ARG A 69 5.08 -13.18 -3.39
CA ARG A 69 5.40 -14.36 -4.22
C ARG A 69 4.88 -14.24 -5.64
N ASN A 70 3.70 -13.65 -5.81
CA ASN A 70 3.01 -13.52 -7.10
C ASN A 70 2.91 -12.04 -7.50
N CYS A 71 4.06 -11.37 -7.58
CA CYS A 71 4.13 -9.95 -7.95
C CYS A 71 3.47 -9.72 -9.32
N PRO A 72 2.44 -8.86 -9.41
CA PRO A 72 1.90 -8.43 -10.70
C PRO A 72 2.96 -7.68 -11.51
N GLN A 73 2.89 -7.76 -12.85
CA GLN A 73 3.74 -6.97 -13.73
C GLN A 73 3.52 -5.48 -13.48
N ASN A 74 4.59 -4.68 -13.41
CA ASN A 74 4.56 -3.24 -13.10
C ASN A 74 4.19 -2.88 -11.65
N ALA A 75 4.18 -3.85 -10.73
CA ALA A 75 3.99 -3.63 -9.29
C ALA A 75 5.30 -3.74 -8.48
N GLU A 76 6.46 -3.80 -9.12
CA GLU A 76 7.75 -4.06 -8.47
C GLU A 76 8.05 -2.98 -7.41
N GLY A 77 7.79 -1.71 -7.73
CA GLY A 77 7.96 -0.59 -6.80
C GLY A 77 7.07 -0.69 -5.56
N LEU A 78 5.86 -1.22 -5.70
CA LEU A 78 4.95 -1.51 -4.59
C LEU A 78 5.52 -2.63 -3.70
N ILE A 79 5.96 -3.73 -4.31
CA ILE A 79 6.53 -4.87 -3.57
C ILE A 79 7.80 -4.48 -2.82
N THR A 80 8.71 -3.74 -3.46
CA THR A 80 9.92 -3.22 -2.80
C THR A 80 9.57 -2.37 -1.58
N ARG A 81 8.56 -1.50 -1.69
CA ARG A 81 8.12 -0.66 -0.56
C ARG A 81 7.53 -1.51 0.57
N ILE A 82 6.71 -2.52 0.27
CA ILE A 82 6.14 -3.43 1.27
C ILE A 82 7.26 -4.18 2.01
N ILE A 83 8.20 -4.80 1.27
CA ILE A 83 9.32 -5.53 1.88
C ILE A 83 10.13 -4.58 2.77
N HIS A 84 10.43 -3.39 2.29
CA HIS A 84 11.14 -2.38 3.08
C HIS A 84 10.39 -2.05 4.38
N ILE A 85 9.09 -1.76 4.33
CA ILE A 85 8.28 -1.47 5.53
C ILE A 85 8.33 -2.63 6.54
N LEU A 86 8.18 -3.87 6.05
CA LEU A 86 8.16 -5.07 6.89
C LEU A 86 9.52 -5.43 7.50
N THR A 87 10.62 -5.04 6.86
CA THR A 87 11.99 -5.39 7.28
C THR A 87 12.69 -4.28 8.04
N GLN A 88 12.25 -3.03 7.90
CA GLN A 88 12.77 -1.91 8.68
C GLN A 88 12.29 -2.01 10.13
N GLN A 89 13.22 -2.28 11.02
CA GLN A 89 13.02 -2.14 12.46
C GLN A 89 12.75 -0.66 12.77
N MET A 90 11.81 -0.36 13.67
CA MET A 90 11.72 0.98 14.23
C MET A 90 13.08 1.34 14.82
N PRO A 91 13.66 2.53 14.53
CA PRO A 91 14.92 2.92 15.13
C PRO A 91 14.76 2.84 16.66
N PRO A 92 15.79 2.37 17.40
CA PRO A 92 15.71 2.29 18.85
C PRO A 92 15.39 3.68 19.38
N SER A 93 14.25 3.79 20.07
CA SER A 93 13.93 4.96 20.87
C SER A 93 15.04 5.10 21.90
N HIS A 94 15.93 6.07 21.71
CA HIS A 94 16.93 6.40 22.72
C HIS A 94 16.17 6.84 23.97
N VAL A 95 16.20 5.98 24.98
CA VAL A 95 15.78 6.23 26.36
C VAL A 95 16.78 7.16 27.03
#